data_AF-A0A4Y2ARM3-F1
#
_entry.id   AF-A0A4Y2ARM3-F1
#
_cell.length_a   1.000
_cell.length_b   1.000
_cell.length_c   1.000
_cell.angle_alpha   90.00
_cell.angle_beta   90.00
_cell.angle_gamma   90.00
#
_symmetry.space_group_name_H-M   'P 1'
#
loop_
_entity.id
_entity.type
_entity.pdbx_description
1 polymer ?
#
loop_
_entity_poly.entity_id
_entity_poly.type
_entity_poly.pdbx_seq_one_letter_code
_entity_poly.pdbx_strand_id
1 'polypeptide(L)'
;MKLIDLRKRGIIEKIEHSEWATPVVPVVQPDGSIRLCADYSFDIVFRKTADHGNADFLPRLPKTSEELEVKDDITIFQMTQIETLPVTSRELRQETGKDELGPLLRALREDRNLQGREAQYTIEDRCILYGQRVCIPKKYQKMF
;
A
#
# COMPACT_ATOMS: atom_id res chain seq x y z
N MET A 1 -26.82 20.69 -2.01
CA MET A 1 -26.35 20.59 -0.62
C MET A 1 -26.47 21.95 0.04
N LYS A 2 -27.16 22.06 1.18
CA LYS A 2 -27.35 23.32 1.92
C LYS A 2 -26.29 23.44 3.03
N LEU A 3 -25.93 24.66 3.43
CA LEU A 3 -24.99 24.92 4.54
C LEU A 3 -25.35 24.18 5.84
N ILE A 4 -26.65 24.01 6.09
CA ILE A 4 -27.17 23.26 7.25
C ILE A 4 -26.74 21.79 7.21
N ASP A 5 -26.63 21.19 6.02
CA ASP A 5 -26.24 19.78 5.85
C ASP A 5 -24.76 19.59 6.20
N LEU A 6 -23.92 20.55 5.83
CA LEU A 6 -22.48 20.56 6.17
C LEU A 6 -22.28 20.70 7.69
N ARG A 7 -23.06 21.57 8.34
CA ARG A 7 -23.03 21.71 9.80
C ARG A 7 -23.48 20.44 10.50
N LYS A 8 -24.58 19.82 10.06
CA LYS A 8 -25.10 18.57 10.66
C LYS A 8 -24.12 17.40 10.52
N ARG A 9 -23.34 17.36 9.44
CA ARG A 9 -22.31 16.35 9.19
C ARG A 9 -21.00 16.64 9.94
N GLY A 10 -20.90 17.74 10.68
CA GLY A 10 -19.69 18.13 11.40
C GLY A 10 -18.54 18.60 10.50
N ILE A 11 -18.84 18.98 9.25
CA ILE A 11 -17.82 19.45 8.29
C ILE A 11 -17.48 20.93 8.53
N ILE A 12 -18.45 21.72 8.98
CA ILE A 12 -18.28 23.13 9.35
C ILE A 12 -19.02 23.42 10.66
N GLU A 13 -18.55 24.41 11.41
CA GLU A 13 -19.22 24.90 12.61
C GLU A 13 -19.40 26.41 12.57
N LYS A 14 -20.38 26.89 13.34
CA LYS A 14 -20.58 28.34 13.49
C LYS A 14 -19.62 28.81 14.58
N ILE A 15 -18.77 29.78 14.23
CA ILE A 15 -17.92 30.50 15.17
C ILE A 15 -18.41 31.94 15.32
N GLU A 16 -18.14 32.58 16.46
CA GLU A 16 -18.52 33.98 16.68
C GLU A 16 -17.52 34.96 16.06
N HIS A 17 -16.23 34.65 16.17
CA HIS A 17 -15.15 35.46 15.63
C HIS A 17 -14.03 34.57 15.12
N SER A 18 -13.35 35.00 14.05
CA SER A 18 -12.18 34.34 13.50
C SER A 18 -11.09 35.39 13.28
N GLU A 19 -9.87 35.10 13.73
CA GLU A 19 -8.71 35.92 13.41
C GLU A 19 -8.32 35.83 11.92
N TRP A 20 -8.73 34.74 11.26
CA TRP A 20 -8.40 34.45 9.87
C TRP A 20 -9.66 34.10 9.09
N ALA A 21 -9.86 34.70 7.92
CA ALA A 21 -10.98 34.38 7.05
C ALA A 21 -10.52 34.32 5.60
N THR A 22 -11.00 33.32 4.88
CA THR A 22 -10.84 33.21 3.43
C THR A 22 -12.17 33.57 2.78
N PRO A 23 -12.20 34.45 1.76
CA PRO A 23 -13.43 34.71 1.04
C PRO A 23 -13.98 33.42 0.44
N VAL A 24 -15.30 33.23 0.55
CA VAL A 24 -16.01 32.07 0.02
C VAL A 24 -16.91 32.49 -1.13
N VAL A 25 -16.87 31.73 -2.22
CA VAL A 25 -17.66 31.95 -3.42
C VAL A 25 -18.73 30.86 -3.51
N PRO A 26 -20.02 31.19 -3.35
CA PRO A 26 -21.10 30.26 -3.61
C PRO A 26 -21.36 30.16 -5.12
N VAL A 27 -21.27 28.95 -5.65
CA VAL A 27 -21.55 28.63 -7.05
C VAL A 27 -22.88 27.87 -7.11
N VAL A 28 -23.87 28.45 -7.78
CA VAL A 28 -25.15 27.78 -8.06
C VAL A 28 -25.01 26.94 -9.32
N GLN A 29 -25.26 25.64 -9.20
CA GLN A 29 -25.24 24.71 -10.33
C GLN A 29 -26.59 24.71 -11.08
N PRO A 30 -26.62 24.26 -12.35
CA PRO A 30 -27.87 24.16 -13.12
C PRO A 30 -28.95 23.27 -12.48
N ASP A 31 -28.55 22.27 -11.68
CA ASP A 31 -29.46 21.39 -10.93
C ASP A 31 -30.02 22.05 -9.65
N GLY A 32 -29.69 23.32 -9.38
CA GLY A 32 -30.08 24.07 -8.19
C GLY A 32 -29.25 23.77 -6.95
N SER A 33 -28.23 22.92 -7.03
CA SER A 33 -27.32 22.66 -5.92
C SER A 33 -26.27 23.77 -5.76
N ILE A 34 -25.81 24.02 -4.53
CA ILE A 34 -24.78 25.03 -4.24
C ILE A 34 -23.45 24.33 -3.94
N ARG A 35 -22.38 24.76 -4.62
CA ARG A 35 -20.99 24.50 -4.26
C ARG A 35 -20.42 25.72 -3.54
N LEU A 36 -19.66 25.51 -2.48
CA LEU A 36 -18.90 26.55 -1.81
C LEU A 36 -17.44 26.36 -2.18
N CYS A 37 -16.84 27.36 -2.81
CA CYS A 37 -15.41 27.38 -3.12
C CYS A 37 -14.75 28.42 -2.23
N ALA A 38 -13.75 28.01 -1.44
CA ALA A 38 -12.92 28.95 -0.71
C ALA A 38 -11.77 29.42 -1.60
N ASP A 39 -11.54 30.74 -1.64
CA ASP A 39 -10.51 31.38 -2.46
C ASP A 39 -9.21 31.51 -1.65
N TYR A 40 -8.46 30.41 -1.55
CA TYR A 40 -7.20 30.37 -0.83
C TYR A 40 -6.09 31.02 -1.66
N SER A 41 -5.68 32.22 -1.26
CA SER A 41 -4.44 32.84 -1.73
C SER A 41 -3.31 32.53 -0.75
N PHE A 42 -2.24 31.90 -1.23
CA PHE A 42 -1.06 31.59 -0.42
C PHE A 42 0.22 31.91 -1.19
N ASP A 43 1.22 32.44 -0.48
CA ASP A 43 2.56 32.65 -1.02
C ASP A 43 3.31 31.32 -1.01
N ILE A 44 3.80 30.90 -2.18
CA ILE A 44 4.64 29.70 -2.28
C ILE A 44 6.05 30.07 -1.84
N VAL A 45 6.43 29.63 -0.65
CA VAL A 45 7.78 29.82 -0.10
C VAL A 45 8.57 28.52 -0.25
N PHE A 46 9.77 28.60 -0.82
CA PHE A 46 10.68 27.47 -0.82
C PHE A 46 11.11 27.16 0.61
N ARG A 47 10.90 25.91 1.03
CA ARG A 47 11.35 25.38 2.30
C ARG A 47 12.05 24.06 2.02
N LYS A 48 13.24 23.87 2.57
CA LYS A 48 14.07 22.69 2.28
C LYS A 48 13.33 21.42 2.68
N THR A 49 13.59 20.31 2.01
CA THR A 49 12.95 19.01 2.30
C THR A 49 13.10 18.59 3.76
N ALA A 50 14.27 18.87 4.38
CA ALA A 50 14.52 18.60 5.79
C ALA A 50 13.58 19.36 6.75
N ASP A 51 13.04 20.51 6.31
CA ASP A 51 12.22 21.41 7.13
C ASP A 51 10.70 21.22 6.86
N HIS A 52 10.32 20.24 6.04
CA HIS A 52 8.94 19.91 5.63
C HIS A 52 8.37 18.67 6.35
N GLY A 53 8.91 18.30 7.51
CA GLY A 53 8.51 17.07 8.23
C GLY A 53 7.01 16.98 8.57
N ASN A 54 6.29 18.10 8.62
CA ASN A 54 4.84 18.17 8.85
C ASN A 54 3.98 17.91 7.59
N ALA A 55 4.51 18.10 6.37
CA ALA A 55 3.83 17.73 5.11
C ALA A 55 3.92 16.21 4.82
N ASP A 56 4.70 15.52 5.64
CA ASP A 56 5.02 14.10 5.55
C ASP A 56 4.08 13.20 6.39
N PHE A 57 3.05 13.80 7.02
CA PHE A 57 2.11 13.16 7.95
C PHE A 57 1.06 12.22 7.31
N LEU A 58 1.36 11.66 6.15
CA LEU A 58 0.62 10.59 5.48
C LEU A 58 1.65 9.76 4.70
N PRO A 59 1.67 8.42 4.76
CA PRO A 59 1.74 7.47 5.87
C PRO A 59 3.21 7.16 6.29
N ARG A 60 4.11 8.15 6.24
CA ARG A 60 5.55 7.97 6.53
C ARG A 60 5.89 8.17 8.00
N LEU A 61 5.07 7.62 8.90
CA LEU A 61 5.44 7.55 10.32
C LEU A 61 6.67 6.64 10.43
N PRO A 62 7.83 7.10 10.96
CA PRO A 62 8.92 6.19 11.26
C PRO A 62 8.43 5.26 12.37
N LYS A 63 8.18 3.99 12.06
CA LYS A 63 7.93 3.01 13.11
C LYS A 63 9.23 2.81 13.88
N THR A 64 9.14 2.94 15.19
CA THR A 64 10.22 2.63 16.12
C THR A 64 10.68 1.19 15.97
N SER A 65 11.95 1.07 15.61
CA SER A 65 12.99 0.17 16.13
C SER A 65 13.04 -1.34 15.81
N GLU A 66 12.11 -1.98 15.11
CA GLU A 66 12.30 -3.42 14.78
C GLU A 66 11.95 -3.72 13.31
N GLU A 67 13.00 -3.79 12.48
CA GLU A 67 13.10 -4.44 11.15
C GLU A 67 11.86 -4.42 10.25
N LEU A 68 11.60 -3.29 9.59
CA LEU A 68 10.83 -3.32 8.34
C LEU A 68 11.81 -3.51 7.19
N GLU A 69 11.88 -4.74 6.67
CA GLU A 69 12.48 -4.99 5.35
C GLU A 69 11.81 -4.04 4.35
N VAL A 70 12.59 -3.09 3.81
CA VAL A 70 12.15 -2.25 2.69
C VAL A 70 12.07 -3.16 1.48
N LYS A 71 10.88 -3.69 1.22
CA LYS A 71 10.60 -4.49 0.03
C LYS A 71 10.44 -3.52 -1.14
N ASP A 72 11.12 -3.81 -2.26
CA ASP A 72 11.01 -2.98 -3.45
C ASP A 72 9.64 -3.13 -4.13
N ASP A 73 9.33 -2.24 -5.07
CA ASP A 73 8.03 -2.20 -5.76
C ASP A 73 7.71 -3.52 -6.49
N ILE A 74 8.74 -4.25 -6.96
CA ILE A 74 8.59 -5.53 -7.64
C ILE A 74 8.21 -6.61 -6.62
N THR A 75 8.90 -6.65 -5.48
CA THR A 75 8.58 -7.56 -4.36
C THR A 75 7.18 -7.29 -3.82
N ILE A 76 6.79 -6.03 -3.66
CA ILE A 76 5.43 -5.65 -3.22
C ILE A 76 4.39 -6.15 -4.23
N PHE A 77 4.60 -5.92 -5.53
CA PHE A 77 3.69 -6.39 -6.57
C PHE A 77 3.55 -7.92 -6.52
N GLN A 78 4.65 -8.66 -6.41
CA GLN A 78 4.63 -10.12 -6.31
C GLN A 78 3.87 -10.60 -5.06
N MET A 79 4.05 -9.93 -3.92
CA MET A 79 3.31 -10.24 -2.70
C MET A 79 1.80 -9.99 -2.84
N THR A 80 1.39 -8.89 -3.46
CA THR A 80 -0.04 -8.62 -3.71
C THR A 80 -0.68 -9.68 -4.60
N GLN A 81 0.05 -10.19 -5.61
CA GLN A 81 -0.45 -11.30 -6.43
C GLN A 81 -0.64 -12.57 -5.59
N ILE A 82 0.23 -12.83 -4.61
CA ILE A 82 0.07 -13.97 -3.68
C ILE A 82 -1.16 -13.81 -2.81
N GLU A 83 -1.43 -12.61 -2.29
CA GLU A 83 -2.58 -12.34 -1.41
C GLU A 83 -3.93 -12.46 -2.12
N THR A 84 -3.98 -12.32 -3.45
CA THR A 84 -5.21 -12.55 -4.23
C THR A 84 -5.54 -14.01 -4.45
N LEU A 85 -4.62 -14.94 -4.14
CA LEU A 85 -4.90 -16.37 -4.19
C LEU A 85 -5.79 -16.77 -3.01
N PRO A 86 -6.71 -17.73 -3.19
CA PRO A 86 -7.51 -18.30 -2.09
C PRO A 86 -6.66 -19.08 -1.07
N VAL A 87 -5.35 -19.20 -1.30
CA VAL A 87 -4.37 -19.81 -0.39
C VAL A 87 -3.35 -18.73 0.00
N THR A 88 -3.19 -18.52 1.30
CA THR A 88 -2.33 -17.45 1.83
C THR A 88 -0.84 -17.79 1.71
N SER A 89 0.03 -16.77 1.61
CA SER A 89 1.50 -16.94 1.61
C SER A 89 2.01 -17.76 2.80
N ARG A 90 1.35 -17.62 3.97
CA ARG A 90 1.64 -18.37 5.19
C ARG A 90 1.42 -19.87 5.00
N GLU A 91 0.35 -20.26 4.34
CA GLU A 91 0.00 -21.67 4.08
C GLU A 91 0.94 -22.27 3.02
N LEU A 92 1.21 -21.53 1.95
CA LEU A 92 2.18 -21.93 0.93
C LEU A 92 3.55 -22.18 1.56
N ARG A 93 4.06 -21.26 2.36
CA ARG A 93 5.34 -21.39 3.07
C ARG A 93 5.43 -22.67 3.93
N GLN A 94 4.37 -23.01 4.65
CA GLN A 94 4.36 -24.20 5.53
C GLN A 94 4.36 -25.50 4.74
N GLU A 95 3.67 -25.53 3.61
CA GLU A 95 3.51 -26.74 2.81
C GLU A 95 4.62 -26.91 1.77
N THR A 96 5.19 -25.84 1.22
CA THR A 96 6.34 -25.91 0.29
C THR A 96 7.54 -26.64 0.90
N GLY A 97 7.78 -26.50 2.21
CA GLY A 97 8.86 -27.22 2.90
C GLY A 97 8.59 -28.72 3.08
N LYS A 98 7.33 -29.15 3.01
CA LYS A 98 6.90 -30.56 3.16
C LYS A 98 6.68 -31.26 1.82
N ASP A 99 6.45 -30.48 0.76
CA ASP A 99 6.22 -30.98 -0.59
C ASP A 99 7.53 -31.40 -1.27
N GLU A 100 7.44 -31.98 -2.47
CA GLU A 100 8.58 -32.34 -3.33
C GLU A 100 9.47 -31.13 -3.67
N LEU A 101 8.98 -29.91 -3.45
CA LEU A 101 9.70 -28.66 -3.59
C LEU A 101 10.66 -28.35 -2.43
N GLY A 102 10.61 -29.11 -1.33
CA GLY A 102 11.44 -28.89 -0.14
C GLY A 102 12.95 -28.88 -0.40
N PRO A 103 13.52 -29.80 -1.21
CA PRO A 103 14.94 -29.77 -1.58
C PRO A 103 15.32 -28.50 -2.35
N LEU A 104 14.48 -28.07 -3.30
CA LEU A 104 14.69 -26.84 -4.07
C LEU A 104 14.65 -25.60 -3.17
N LEU A 105 13.73 -25.56 -2.22
CA LEU A 105 13.66 -24.48 -1.22
C LEU A 105 14.95 -24.38 -0.39
N ARG A 106 15.55 -25.51 -0.01
CA ARG A 106 16.84 -25.53 0.73
C ARG A 106 17.99 -25.07 -0.15
N ALA A 107 18.05 -25.54 -1.39
CA ALA A 107 19.10 -25.15 -2.33
C ALA A 107 19.06 -23.65 -2.67
N LEU A 108 17.86 -23.09 -2.87
CA LEU A 108 17.65 -21.64 -3.10
C LEU A 108 18.02 -20.79 -1.87
N ARG A 109 17.84 -21.30 -0.64
CA ARG A 109 18.24 -20.58 0.59
C ARG A 109 19.73 -20.55 0.83
N GLU A 110 20.42 -21.62 0.45
CA GLU A 110 21.86 -21.76 0.64
C GLU A 110 22.66 -21.13 -0.51
N ASP A 111 21.98 -20.39 -1.39
CA ASP A 111 22.54 -19.73 -2.58
C ASP A 111 23.43 -20.66 -3.42
N ARG A 112 23.04 -21.94 -3.48
CA ARG A 112 23.79 -22.91 -4.29
C ARG A 112 23.59 -22.54 -5.75
N ASN A 113 24.67 -22.61 -6.52
CA ASN A 113 24.63 -22.38 -7.96
C ASN A 113 23.77 -23.48 -8.63
N LEU A 114 22.48 -23.20 -8.80
CA LEU A 114 21.51 -24.07 -9.46
C LEU A 114 21.79 -24.06 -10.96
N GLN A 115 21.87 -25.25 -11.58
CA GLN A 115 22.10 -25.38 -13.02
C GLN A 115 20.88 -25.95 -13.74
N GLY A 116 20.75 -25.65 -15.03
CA GLY A 116 19.70 -26.20 -15.89
C GLY A 116 18.32 -25.61 -15.59
N ARG A 117 17.30 -26.48 -15.43
CA ARG A 117 15.90 -26.04 -15.19
C ARG A 117 15.70 -25.39 -13.83
N GLU A 118 16.52 -25.72 -12.84
CA GLU A 118 16.40 -25.22 -11.47
C GLU A 118 16.83 -23.74 -11.34
N ALA A 119 17.69 -23.26 -12.26
CA ALA A 119 18.12 -21.86 -12.33
C ALA A 119 16.98 -20.87 -12.66
N GLN A 120 15.83 -21.37 -13.09
CA GLN A 120 14.66 -20.56 -13.45
C GLN A 120 13.76 -20.23 -12.26
N TYR A 121 14.06 -20.82 -11.09
CA TYR A 121 13.30 -20.61 -9.87
C TYR A 121 13.98 -19.60 -8.97
N THR A 122 13.16 -18.78 -8.32
CA THR A 122 13.59 -17.81 -7.31
C THR A 122 12.84 -18.03 -6.01
N ILE A 123 13.36 -17.46 -4.91
CA ILE A 123 12.73 -17.52 -3.60
C ILE A 123 12.41 -16.11 -3.13
N GLU A 124 11.14 -15.86 -2.80
CA GLU A 124 10.66 -14.62 -2.19
C GLU A 124 9.75 -14.96 -1.02
N ASP A 125 9.97 -14.34 0.14
CA ASP A 125 9.20 -14.59 1.36
C ASP A 125 9.02 -16.11 1.65
N ARG A 126 10.08 -16.90 1.44
CA ARG A 126 10.13 -18.37 1.57
C ARG A 126 9.12 -19.14 0.69
N CYS A 127 8.53 -18.49 -0.31
CA CYS A 127 7.77 -19.10 -1.39
C CYS A 127 8.69 -19.30 -2.60
N ILE A 128 8.48 -20.37 -3.36
CA ILE A 128 9.22 -20.61 -4.60
C ILE A 128 8.43 -20.00 -5.75
N LEU A 129 9.14 -19.29 -6.62
CA LEU A 129 8.58 -18.66 -7.80
C LEU A 129 9.25 -19.18 -9.05
N TYR A 130 8.48 -19.27 -10.13
CA TYR A 130 8.96 -19.45 -11.49
C TYR A 130 8.65 -18.16 -12.26
N GLY A 131 9.66 -17.32 -12.43
CA GLY A 131 9.47 -15.93 -12.85
C GLY A 131 8.56 -15.18 -11.85
N GLN A 132 7.38 -14.75 -12.30
CA GLN A 132 6.38 -14.07 -11.47
C GLN A 132 5.31 -15.00 -10.87
N ARG A 133 5.35 -16.29 -11.18
CA ARG A 133 4.30 -17.25 -10.77
C ARG A 133 4.75 -18.01 -9.53
N VAL A 134 3.89 -18.11 -8.53
CA VAL A 134 4.18 -18.90 -7.34
C VAL A 134 3.97 -20.39 -7.63
N CYS A 135 4.92 -21.21 -7.21
CA CYS A 135 4.81 -22.66 -7.29
C CYS A 135 3.85 -23.17 -6.22
N ILE A 136 2.70 -23.70 -6.65
CA ILE A 136 1.65 -24.20 -5.74
C ILE A 136 1.97 -25.64 -5.32
N PRO A 137 2.06 -25.94 -4.01
CA PRO A 137 2.27 -27.30 -3.53
C PRO A 137 1.16 -28.27 -3.96
N LYS A 138 1.48 -29.57 -4.15
CA LYS A 138 0.51 -30.58 -4.61
C LYS A 138 -0.80 -30.64 -3.82
N LYS A 139 -0.74 -30.35 -2.52
CA LYS A 139 -1.90 -30.27 -1.62
C LYS A 139 -2.96 -29.27 -2.10
N TYR A 140 -2.52 -28.13 -2.66
CA TYR A 140 -3.38 -27.04 -3.11
C TYR A 140 -3.64 -27.06 -4.61
N GLN A 141 -2.94 -27.88 -5.39
CA GLN A 141 -3.17 -28.02 -6.84
C GLN A 141 -4.55 -28.57 -7.19
N LYS A 142 -5.25 -29.23 -6.25
CA LYS A 142 -6.62 -29.73 -6.46
C LYS A 142 -7.71 -28.68 -6.19
N MET A 143 -7.31 -27.50 -5.75
CA MET A 143 -8.20 -26.40 -5.35
C MET A 143 -8.41 -25.38 -6.49
N PHE A 144 -7.71 -25.58 -7.61
CA PHE A 144 -7.74 -24.82 -8.85
C PHE A 144 -7.89 -25.79 -10.03
#